data_AF-A0A950DNM0-F1
#
_entry.id   AF-A0A950DNM0-F1
#
_cell.length_a   1.000
_cell.length_b   1.000
_cell.length_c   1.000
_cell.angle_alpha   90.00
_cell.angle_beta   90.00
_cell.angle_gamma   90.00
#
_symmetry.space_group_name_H-M   'P 1'
#
loop_
_entity.id
_entity.type
_entity.pdbx_description
1 polymer ?
#
loop_
_entity_poly.entity_id
_entity_poly.type
_entity_poly.pdbx_seq_one_letter_code
_entity_poly.pdbx_strand_id
1 'polypeptide(L)'
;MNTKYLKELSDLFVEDLKRSDYYRALSKKERNDLDDRLAADASAGLFPLLPGAEEAELQKLSHAICEKLNIELPAALVDILRQVDGFSENGVSLCGVDAELRDDQFDSGPGLLAENLVNWSSFPETLQKYLFVGDSDLWHFAIELDTGVPVALHKATLKQAHRFSTIEELVNDMMQQALGDFGDEIENLKDEAGNRSPGFQFSSN
;
A
#
# COMPACT_ATOMS: atom_id res chain seq x y z
N MET A 1 11.04 -5.11 4.72
CA MET A 1 10.55 -4.06 3.78
C MET A 1 11.72 -3.49 2.98
N ASN A 2 11.53 -3.15 1.70
CA ASN A 2 12.58 -2.60 0.85
C ASN A 2 12.75 -1.09 1.07
N THR A 3 13.86 -0.71 1.71
CA THR A 3 14.16 0.69 2.06
C THR A 3 14.42 1.58 0.85
N LYS A 4 14.74 1.00 -0.32
CA LYS A 4 14.92 1.77 -1.56
C LYS A 4 13.58 2.33 -2.06
N TYR A 5 12.55 1.48 -2.17
CA TYR A 5 11.21 1.90 -2.62
C TYR A 5 10.57 2.89 -1.65
N LEU A 6 10.74 2.64 -0.36
CA LEU A 6 10.32 3.56 0.70
C LEU A 6 10.90 4.97 0.50
N LYS A 7 12.19 5.05 0.15
CA LYS A 7 12.86 6.31 -0.14
C LYS A 7 12.34 6.97 -1.41
N GLU A 8 12.18 6.20 -2.48
CA GLU A 8 11.71 6.72 -3.76
C GLU A 8 10.27 7.24 -3.67
N LEU A 9 9.39 6.55 -2.95
CA LEU A 9 8.00 6.99 -2.74
C LEU A 9 7.96 8.28 -1.94
N SER A 10 8.81 8.37 -0.93
CA SER A 10 8.92 9.57 -0.13
C SER A 10 9.49 10.75 -0.90
N ASP A 11 10.49 10.53 -1.76
CA ASP A 11 11.02 11.58 -2.63
C ASP A 11 9.91 12.08 -3.59
N LEU A 12 9.10 11.15 -4.13
CA LEU A 12 7.95 11.47 -4.99
C LEU A 12 6.87 12.26 -4.25
N PHE A 13 6.45 11.81 -3.07
CA PHE A 13 5.43 12.49 -2.26
C PHE A 13 5.86 13.91 -1.89
N VAL A 14 7.11 14.12 -1.47
CA VAL A 14 7.61 15.46 -1.15
C VAL A 14 7.61 16.36 -2.38
N GLU A 15 7.99 15.80 -3.54
CA GLU A 15 7.98 16.55 -4.78
C GLU A 15 6.55 16.98 -5.17
N ASP A 16 5.58 16.07 -5.10
CA ASP A 16 4.19 16.35 -5.41
C ASP A 16 3.52 17.29 -4.39
N LEU A 17 3.82 17.11 -3.09
CA LEU A 17 3.41 18.03 -2.04
C LEU A 17 3.90 19.45 -2.36
N LYS A 18 5.18 19.62 -2.72
CA LYS A 18 5.74 20.94 -3.05
C LYS A 18 5.17 21.55 -4.33
N ARG A 19 4.65 20.71 -5.23
CA ARG A 19 3.98 21.13 -6.47
C ARG A 19 2.49 21.44 -6.25
N SER A 20 1.88 20.93 -5.18
CA SER A 20 0.45 21.06 -4.88
C SER A 20 0.01 22.52 -4.65
N ASP A 21 -1.28 22.78 -4.91
CA ASP A 21 -1.90 24.08 -4.61
C ASP A 21 -1.99 24.34 -3.11
N TYR A 22 -2.06 23.28 -2.29
CA TYR A 22 -1.98 23.36 -0.83
C TYR A 22 -0.66 24.03 -0.40
N TYR A 23 0.47 23.48 -0.83
CA TYR A 23 1.79 24.02 -0.48
C TYR A 23 1.98 25.47 -0.97
N ARG A 24 1.44 25.79 -2.15
CA ARG A 24 1.50 27.15 -2.70
C ARG A 24 0.63 28.15 -1.93
N ALA A 25 -0.47 27.69 -1.34
CA ALA A 25 -1.39 28.51 -0.55
C ALA A 25 -0.86 28.84 0.85
N LEU A 26 0.10 28.06 1.36
CA LEU A 26 0.74 28.29 2.66
C LEU A 26 1.51 29.63 2.71
N SER A 27 1.43 30.30 3.85
CA SER A 27 2.27 31.46 4.13
C SER A 27 3.75 31.08 4.12
N LYS A 28 4.63 32.07 3.98
CA LYS A 28 6.07 31.83 3.98
C LYS A 28 6.55 31.16 5.26
N LYS A 29 5.92 31.47 6.40
CA LYS A 29 6.25 30.85 7.68
C LYS A 29 5.83 29.38 7.70
N GLU A 30 4.59 29.08 7.32
CA GLU A 30 4.08 27.70 7.30
C GLU A 30 4.85 26.80 6.32
N ARG A 31 5.28 27.34 5.17
CA ARG A 31 6.15 26.60 4.25
C ARG A 31 7.51 26.29 4.83
N ASN A 32 8.14 27.26 5.49
CA ASN A 32 9.43 27.04 6.14
C ASN A 32 9.30 26.02 7.27
N ASP A 33 8.26 26.13 8.10
CA ASP A 33 8.01 25.18 9.19
C ASP A 33 7.75 23.76 8.63
N LEU A 34 7.07 23.63 7.49
CA LEU A 34 6.86 22.35 6.80
C LEU A 34 8.14 21.80 6.18
N ASP A 35 8.94 22.63 5.49
CA ASP A 35 10.23 22.23 4.93
C ASP A 35 11.22 21.78 6.02
N ASP A 36 11.25 22.49 7.15
CA ASP A 36 12.11 22.15 8.29
C ASP A 36 11.69 20.81 8.91
N ARG A 37 10.38 20.54 9.00
CA ARG A 37 9.86 19.22 9.43
C ARG A 37 10.25 18.11 8.47
N LEU A 38 10.00 18.28 7.17
CA LEU A 38 10.35 17.28 6.14
C LEU A 38 11.86 16.99 6.13
N ALA A 39 12.70 18.00 6.35
CA ALA A 39 14.15 17.84 6.46
C ALA A 39 14.57 17.13 7.76
N ALA A 40 13.92 17.45 8.88
CA ALA A 40 14.17 16.78 10.16
C ALA A 40 13.81 15.29 10.07
N ASP A 41 12.66 14.98 9.49
CA ASP A 41 12.17 13.63 9.24
C ASP A 41 13.16 12.85 8.36
N ALA A 42 13.53 13.40 7.20
CA ALA A 42 14.52 12.78 6.31
C ALA A 42 15.87 12.53 7.01
N SER A 43 16.33 13.46 7.86
CA SER A 43 17.58 13.32 8.61
C SER A 43 17.52 12.27 9.73
N ALA A 44 16.33 11.98 10.24
CA ALA A 44 16.05 10.90 11.19
C ALA A 44 15.85 9.54 10.50
N GLY A 45 15.90 9.49 9.16
CA GLY A 45 15.57 8.30 8.38
C GLY A 45 14.07 8.04 8.30
N LEU A 46 13.24 9.05 8.60
CA LEU A 46 11.82 9.05 8.33
C LEU A 46 11.64 9.48 6.87
N PHE A 47 10.93 8.67 6.12
CA PHE A 47 10.67 8.91 4.71
C PHE A 47 9.34 9.64 4.66
N PRO A 48 9.27 10.93 4.28
CA PRO A 48 8.02 11.63 4.03
C PRO A 48 7.23 11.01 2.86
N LEU A 49 6.77 9.77 3.02
CA LEU A 49 5.36 9.43 3.03
C LEU A 49 4.84 9.66 4.47
N LEU A 50 3.56 9.40 4.71
CA LEU A 50 2.94 9.51 6.04
C LEU A 50 3.84 8.80 7.07
N PRO A 51 4.34 9.51 8.10
CA PRO A 51 5.24 8.90 9.08
C PRO A 51 4.57 7.66 9.66
N GLY A 52 5.36 6.63 9.95
CA GLY A 52 4.83 5.43 10.59
C GLY A 52 4.05 5.78 11.86
N ALA A 53 3.02 5.00 12.15
CA ALA A 53 2.10 5.26 13.24
C ALA A 53 2.82 5.21 14.59
N GLU A 54 2.40 6.08 15.51
CA GLU A 54 2.93 6.05 16.86
C GLU A 54 2.46 4.78 17.59
N GLU A 55 3.25 4.30 18.56
CA GLU A 55 2.93 3.07 19.28
C GLU A 55 1.57 3.15 20.01
N ALA A 56 1.18 4.33 20.50
CA ALA A 56 -0.13 4.54 21.10
C ALA A 56 -1.28 4.39 20.09
N GLU A 57 -1.08 4.85 18.86
CA GLU A 57 -2.04 4.76 17.76
C GLU A 57 -2.19 3.30 17.29
N LEU A 58 -1.07 2.59 17.14
CA LEU A 58 -1.04 1.16 16.81
C LEU A 58 -1.73 0.31 17.89
N GLN A 59 -1.60 0.66 19.16
CA GLN A 59 -2.31 -0.01 20.26
C GLN A 59 -3.82 0.25 20.20
N LYS A 60 -4.25 1.49 19.94
CA LYS A 60 -5.67 1.83 19.74
C LYS A 60 -6.25 1.07 18.55
N LEU A 61 -5.54 1.03 17.42
CA LEU A 61 -5.93 0.26 16.23
C LEU A 61 -6.07 -1.22 16.55
N SER A 62 -5.04 -1.82 17.15
CA SER A 62 -5.05 -3.25 17.50
C SER A 62 -6.23 -3.59 18.43
N HIS A 63 -6.51 -2.73 19.41
CA HIS A 63 -7.65 -2.90 20.30
C HIS A 63 -8.99 -2.80 19.56
N ALA A 64 -9.16 -1.78 18.71
CA ALA A 64 -10.38 -1.55 17.96
C ALA A 64 -10.65 -2.68 16.94
N ILE A 65 -9.62 -3.14 16.23
CA ILE A 65 -9.68 -4.30 15.33
C ILE A 65 -10.11 -5.55 16.09
N CYS A 66 -9.50 -5.80 17.26
CA CYS A 66 -9.87 -6.93 18.10
C CYS A 66 -11.33 -6.83 18.58
N GLU A 67 -11.77 -5.67 19.05
CA GLU A 67 -13.13 -5.46 19.56
C GLU A 67 -14.19 -5.56 18.44
N LYS A 68 -13.94 -4.95 17.28
CA LYS A 68 -14.95 -4.80 16.22
C LYS A 68 -14.95 -5.93 15.22
N LEU A 69 -13.78 -6.45 14.87
CA LEU A 69 -13.63 -7.51 13.85
C LEU A 69 -13.39 -8.89 14.46
N ASN A 70 -13.07 -8.96 15.77
CA ASN A 70 -12.74 -10.20 16.48
C ASN A 70 -11.56 -10.94 15.82
N ILE A 71 -10.52 -10.17 15.47
CA ILE A 71 -9.26 -10.67 14.91
C ILE A 71 -8.08 -10.06 15.68
N GLU A 72 -6.97 -10.78 15.74
CA GLU A 72 -5.70 -10.23 16.18
C GLU A 72 -4.95 -9.67 14.97
N LEU A 73 -4.45 -8.43 15.09
CA LEU A 73 -3.71 -7.80 14.01
C LEU A 73 -2.35 -8.50 13.84
N PRO A 74 -1.97 -8.95 12.63
CA PRO A 74 -0.69 -9.63 12.42
C PRO A 74 0.50 -8.74 12.81
N ALA A 75 1.44 -9.27 13.60
CA ALA A 75 2.59 -8.50 14.09
C ALA A 75 3.42 -7.88 12.95
N ALA A 76 3.62 -8.62 11.86
CA ALA A 76 4.33 -8.10 10.68
C ALA A 76 3.61 -6.91 10.02
N LEU A 77 2.27 -6.85 10.07
CA LEU A 77 1.53 -5.68 9.59
C LEU A 77 1.71 -4.49 10.54
N VAL A 78 1.71 -4.72 11.86
CA VAL A 78 2.03 -3.67 12.85
C VAL A 78 3.43 -3.10 12.63
N ASP A 79 4.42 -3.97 12.37
CA ASP A 79 5.79 -3.56 12.10
C ASP A 79 5.92 -2.75 10.80
N ILE A 80 5.08 -3.02 9.81
CA ILE A 80 4.97 -2.21 8.59
C ILE A 80 4.32 -0.86 8.89
N LEU A 81 3.19 -0.84 9.62
CA LEU A 81 2.49 0.40 9.97
C LEU A 81 3.34 1.35 10.83
N ARG A 82 4.24 0.79 11.66
CA ARG A 82 5.25 1.56 12.40
C ARG A 82 6.28 2.25 11.48
N GLN A 83 6.42 1.79 10.25
CA GLN A 83 7.34 2.38 9.26
C GLN A 83 6.61 3.22 8.20
N VAL A 84 5.40 2.82 7.79
CA VAL A 84 4.55 3.49 6.81
C VAL A 84 3.10 3.36 7.26
N ASP A 85 2.50 4.47 7.69
CA ASP A 85 1.12 4.45 8.16
C ASP A 85 0.10 4.61 7.03
N GLY A 86 0.10 3.65 6.10
CA GLY A 86 -0.72 3.74 4.89
C GLY A 86 -0.16 4.71 3.85
N PHE A 87 -0.76 4.68 2.66
CA PHE A 87 -0.53 5.63 1.57
C PHE A 87 -1.65 5.47 0.53
N SER A 88 -1.79 6.45 -0.36
CA SER A 88 -2.68 6.37 -1.53
C SER A 88 -2.02 7.11 -2.69
N GLU A 89 -1.32 6.38 -3.56
CA GLU A 89 -0.52 6.95 -4.65
C GLU A 89 -0.71 6.15 -5.94
N ASN A 90 -0.88 6.86 -7.07
CA ASN A 90 -1.04 6.28 -8.41
C ASN A 90 -2.06 5.12 -8.51
N GLY A 91 -3.20 5.28 -7.82
CA GLY A 91 -4.27 4.27 -7.85
C GLY A 91 -3.96 3.02 -7.03
N VAL A 92 -2.97 3.07 -6.14
CA VAL A 92 -2.63 2.03 -5.18
C VAL A 92 -2.68 2.61 -3.78
N SER A 93 -3.38 1.92 -2.88
CA SER A 93 -3.53 2.36 -1.49
C SER A 93 -3.18 1.26 -0.51
N LEU A 94 -2.40 1.60 0.51
CA LEU A 94 -2.18 0.81 1.72
C LEU A 94 -3.03 1.40 2.84
N CYS A 95 -3.78 0.55 3.53
CA CYS A 95 -4.56 0.97 4.68
C CYS A 95 -3.66 1.31 5.85
N GLY A 96 -3.89 2.48 6.46
CA GLY A 96 -3.20 2.96 7.66
C GLY A 96 -4.07 2.86 8.91
N VAL A 97 -3.62 3.51 9.99
CA VAL A 97 -4.44 3.75 11.18
C VAL A 97 -5.59 4.69 10.82
N ASP A 98 -6.81 4.27 11.16
CA ASP A 98 -8.00 5.10 10.99
C ASP A 98 -7.83 6.47 11.65
N ALA A 99 -8.14 7.55 10.92
CA ALA A 99 -7.98 8.93 11.40
C ALA A 99 -8.67 9.19 12.76
N GLU A 100 -9.78 8.50 13.06
CA GLU A 100 -10.49 8.61 14.35
C GLU A 100 -9.70 8.06 15.55
N LEU A 101 -8.70 7.21 15.29
CA LEU A 101 -7.84 6.61 16.31
C LEU A 101 -6.55 7.40 16.52
N ARG A 102 -6.27 8.36 15.64
CA ARG A 102 -5.11 9.24 15.70
C ARG A 102 -5.41 10.48 16.52
N ASP A 103 -4.45 10.93 17.32
CA ASP A 103 -4.63 12.13 18.16
C ASP A 103 -4.62 13.42 17.33
N ASP A 104 -3.93 13.40 16.18
CA ASP A 104 -3.87 14.50 15.22
C ASP A 104 -4.99 14.49 14.17
N GLN A 105 -5.82 13.44 14.15
CA GLN A 105 -6.85 13.17 13.13
C GLN A 105 -6.32 13.23 11.69
N PHE A 106 -5.04 12.97 11.50
CA PHE A 106 -4.42 13.03 10.19
C PHE A 106 -4.94 11.90 9.31
N ASP A 107 -5.34 12.23 8.09
CA ASP A 107 -5.82 11.27 7.10
C ASP A 107 -4.63 10.72 6.31
N SER A 108 -4.21 9.52 6.69
CA SER A 108 -3.08 8.79 6.11
C SER A 108 -3.52 7.88 4.94
N GLY A 109 -4.71 8.15 4.39
CA GLY A 109 -5.34 7.31 3.39
C GLY A 109 -6.39 6.39 4.03
N PRO A 110 -6.75 5.28 3.36
CA PRO A 110 -7.84 4.43 3.84
C PRO A 110 -7.53 3.85 5.23
N GLY A 111 -8.50 3.96 6.15
CA GLY A 111 -8.38 3.40 7.50
C GLY A 111 -8.59 1.88 7.50
N LEU A 112 -7.68 1.14 8.14
CA LEU A 112 -7.71 -0.32 8.14
C LEU A 112 -9.01 -0.88 8.73
N LEU A 113 -9.49 -0.34 9.85
CA LEU A 113 -10.74 -0.81 10.46
C LEU A 113 -11.95 -0.44 9.60
N ALA A 114 -12.05 0.82 9.18
CA ALA A 114 -13.15 1.34 8.38
C ALA A 114 -13.30 0.55 7.07
N GLU A 115 -12.21 0.33 6.35
CA GLU A 115 -12.22 -0.42 5.09
C GLU A 115 -12.67 -1.88 5.30
N ASN A 116 -12.21 -2.54 6.36
CA ASN A 116 -12.63 -3.91 6.62
C ASN A 116 -14.11 -3.99 7.00
N LEU A 117 -14.65 -3.04 7.77
CA LEU A 117 -16.08 -2.98 8.06
C LEU A 117 -16.92 -2.82 6.79
N VAL A 118 -16.47 -1.96 5.85
CA VAL A 118 -17.13 -1.76 4.56
C VAL A 118 -17.04 -3.01 3.69
N ASN A 119 -15.85 -3.58 3.53
CA ASN A 119 -15.61 -4.75 2.69
C ASN A 119 -16.37 -5.98 3.20
N TRP A 120 -16.36 -6.23 4.51
CA TRP A 120 -17.09 -7.37 5.09
C TRP A 120 -18.61 -7.21 5.00
N SER A 121 -19.11 -5.97 5.05
CA SER A 121 -20.54 -5.70 4.84
C SER A 121 -20.95 -5.85 3.37
N SER A 122 -20.05 -5.48 2.45
CA SER A 122 -20.30 -5.51 1.00
C SER A 122 -20.09 -6.90 0.39
N PHE A 123 -19.18 -7.68 0.96
CA PHE A 123 -18.80 -9.02 0.51
C PHE A 123 -18.87 -10.00 1.69
N PRO A 124 -20.08 -10.46 2.09
CA PRO A 124 -20.25 -11.33 3.25
C PRO A 124 -19.44 -12.65 3.18
N GLU A 125 -19.12 -13.13 1.98
CA GLU A 125 -18.27 -14.31 1.76
C GLU A 125 -16.80 -14.11 2.16
N THR A 126 -16.38 -12.87 2.41
CA THR A 126 -15.03 -12.51 2.84
C THR A 126 -14.92 -12.32 4.36
N LEU A 127 -16.06 -12.24 5.04
CA LEU A 127 -16.16 -12.04 6.49
C LEU A 127 -15.31 -13.08 7.22
N GLN A 128 -14.39 -12.62 8.07
CA GLN A 128 -13.46 -13.45 8.84
C GLN A 128 -12.57 -14.40 8.01
N LYS A 129 -12.59 -14.28 6.68
CA LYS A 129 -11.70 -15.00 5.78
C LYS A 129 -10.48 -14.17 5.42
N TYR A 130 -10.69 -12.88 5.18
CA TYR A 130 -9.65 -11.96 4.75
C TYR A 130 -9.62 -10.71 5.63
N LEU A 131 -8.41 -10.29 5.98
CA LEU A 131 -8.13 -8.92 6.41
C LEU A 131 -7.63 -8.13 5.20
N PHE A 132 -8.43 -7.19 4.71
CA PHE A 132 -8.03 -6.32 3.61
C PHE A 132 -7.03 -5.29 4.12
N VAL A 133 -5.90 -5.15 3.43
CA VAL A 133 -4.82 -4.24 3.83
C VAL A 133 -4.60 -3.12 2.82
N GLY A 134 -5.29 -3.16 1.69
CA GLY A 134 -5.19 -2.14 0.66
C GLY A 134 -5.80 -2.60 -0.66
N ASP A 135 -5.70 -1.75 -1.67
CA ASP A 135 -6.21 -2.05 -3.00
C ASP A 135 -5.44 -1.30 -4.08
N SER A 136 -5.65 -1.73 -5.32
CA SER A 136 -5.34 -0.95 -6.52
C SER A 136 -6.53 -0.95 -7.47
N ASP A 137 -6.34 -0.39 -8.66
CA ASP A 137 -7.33 -0.42 -9.74
C ASP A 137 -7.85 -1.83 -10.05
N LEU A 138 -7.00 -2.85 -9.95
CA LEU A 138 -7.32 -4.22 -10.36
C LEU A 138 -7.44 -5.20 -9.18
N TRP A 139 -6.80 -4.89 -8.05
CA TRP A 139 -6.58 -5.86 -6.98
C TRP A 139 -7.10 -5.36 -5.64
N HIS A 140 -7.65 -6.25 -4.84
CA HIS A 140 -7.65 -6.12 -3.39
C HIS A 140 -6.44 -6.85 -2.83
N PHE A 141 -5.67 -6.20 -1.97
CA PHE A 141 -4.59 -6.82 -1.22
C PHE A 141 -5.12 -7.23 0.16
N ALA A 142 -4.90 -8.48 0.53
CA ALA A 142 -5.46 -9.02 1.76
C ALA A 142 -4.56 -10.08 2.40
N ILE A 143 -4.83 -10.39 3.66
CA ILE A 143 -4.21 -11.47 4.42
C ILE A 143 -5.30 -12.52 4.69
N GLU A 144 -5.06 -13.76 4.29
CA GLU A 144 -5.88 -14.91 4.67
C GLU A 144 -5.79 -15.12 6.20
N LEU A 145 -6.89 -14.97 6.91
CA LEU A 145 -6.90 -14.98 8.39
C LEU A 145 -6.63 -16.37 8.98
N ASP A 146 -6.91 -17.44 8.24
CA ASP A 146 -6.70 -18.82 8.69
C ASP A 146 -5.25 -19.28 8.58
N THR A 147 -4.52 -18.78 7.58
CA THR A 147 -3.17 -19.21 7.23
C THR A 147 -2.13 -18.12 7.41
N GLY A 148 -2.54 -16.86 7.55
CA GLY A 148 -1.67 -15.69 7.56
C GLY A 148 -1.06 -15.36 6.20
N VAL A 149 -1.51 -16.02 5.12
CA VAL A 149 -0.92 -15.87 3.78
C VAL A 149 -1.40 -14.57 3.13
N PRO A 150 -0.48 -13.70 2.69
CA PRO A 150 -0.83 -12.51 1.93
C PRO A 150 -1.20 -12.86 0.49
N VAL A 151 -2.25 -12.25 -0.02
CA VAL A 151 -2.84 -12.52 -1.35
C VAL A 151 -3.27 -11.25 -2.07
N ALA A 152 -3.24 -11.30 -3.39
CA ALA A 152 -3.95 -10.36 -4.25
C ALA A 152 -5.22 -11.04 -4.80
N LEU A 153 -6.36 -10.38 -4.65
CA LEU A 153 -7.67 -10.84 -5.11
C LEU A 153 -8.17 -9.90 -6.22
N HIS A 154 -8.77 -10.44 -7.28
CA HIS A 154 -9.36 -9.61 -8.33
C HIS A 154 -10.53 -8.78 -7.77
N LYS A 155 -10.50 -7.45 -7.93
CA LYS A 155 -11.47 -6.52 -7.31
C LYS A 155 -12.93 -6.91 -7.58
N ALA A 156 -13.25 -7.26 -8.83
CA ALA A 156 -14.62 -7.61 -9.22
C ALA A 156 -15.08 -9.04 -8.86
N THR A 157 -14.16 -9.99 -8.65
CA THR A 157 -14.54 -11.43 -8.52
C THR A 157 -14.07 -12.08 -7.23
N LEU A 158 -13.20 -11.39 -6.48
CA LEU A 158 -12.54 -11.87 -5.26
C LEU A 158 -11.77 -13.19 -5.46
N LYS A 159 -11.53 -13.58 -6.71
CA LYS A 159 -10.69 -14.73 -7.05
C LYS A 159 -9.24 -14.35 -6.80
N GLN A 160 -8.54 -15.23 -6.10
CA GLN A 160 -7.11 -15.08 -5.87
C GLN A 160 -6.36 -15.09 -7.20
N ALA A 161 -5.61 -14.01 -7.45
CA ALA A 161 -4.74 -13.86 -8.59
C ALA A 161 -3.29 -14.19 -8.25
N HIS A 162 -2.85 -13.84 -7.02
CA HIS A 162 -1.48 -14.04 -6.58
C HIS A 162 -1.39 -14.38 -5.09
N ARG A 163 -0.33 -15.08 -4.70
CA ARG A 163 0.05 -15.42 -3.32
C ARG A 163 1.47 -14.92 -3.09
N PHE A 164 1.65 -14.11 -2.06
CA PHE A 164 2.94 -13.62 -1.64
C PHE A 164 3.50 -14.53 -0.54
N SER A 165 4.82 -14.55 -0.39
CA SER A 165 5.49 -15.35 0.65
C SER A 165 5.42 -14.68 2.02
N THR A 166 5.38 -13.35 2.05
CA THR A 166 5.39 -12.52 3.27
C THR A 166 4.56 -11.26 3.10
N ILE A 167 4.11 -10.66 4.21
CA ILE A 167 3.33 -9.40 4.17
C ILE A 167 4.22 -8.27 3.64
N GLU A 168 5.50 -8.30 3.95
CA GLU A 168 6.49 -7.35 3.45
C GLU A 168 6.63 -7.44 1.92
N GLU A 169 6.57 -8.64 1.34
CA GLU A 169 6.60 -8.82 -0.11
C GLU A 169 5.36 -8.21 -0.76
N LEU A 170 4.17 -8.45 -0.19
CA LEU A 170 2.92 -7.83 -0.64
C LEU A 170 3.01 -6.29 -0.59
N VAL A 171 3.49 -5.72 0.52
CA VAL A 171 3.59 -4.26 0.64
C VAL A 171 4.68 -3.68 -0.26
N ASN A 172 5.79 -4.40 -0.50
CA ASN A 172 6.78 -3.99 -1.49
C ASN A 172 6.18 -3.95 -2.91
N ASP A 173 5.37 -4.94 -3.28
CA ASP A 173 4.67 -4.97 -4.57
C ASP A 173 3.70 -3.78 -4.70
N MET A 174 2.94 -3.47 -3.64
CA MET A 174 2.09 -2.28 -3.62
C MET A 174 2.90 -0.99 -3.78
N MET A 175 4.01 -0.85 -3.07
CA MET A 175 4.90 0.31 -3.19
C MET A 175 5.48 0.45 -4.60
N GLN A 176 5.87 -0.67 -5.23
CA GLN A 176 6.38 -0.68 -6.60
C GLN A 176 5.30 -0.24 -7.60
N GLN A 177 4.07 -0.76 -7.47
CA GLN A 177 2.94 -0.33 -8.29
C GLN A 177 2.63 1.17 -8.09
N ALA A 178 2.69 1.65 -6.85
CA ALA A 178 2.48 3.05 -6.51
C ALA A 178 3.55 3.98 -7.11
N LEU A 179 4.79 3.50 -7.29
CA LEU A 179 5.85 4.26 -7.97
C LEU A 179 5.68 4.32 -9.49
N GLY A 180 4.83 3.48 -10.07
CA GLY A 180 4.81 3.22 -11.51
C GLY A 180 6.13 2.61 -12.01
N ASP A 181 6.99 2.12 -11.11
CA ASP A 181 8.28 1.51 -11.42
C ASP A 181 8.06 0.03 -11.75
N PHE A 182 7.46 -0.23 -12.90
CA PHE A 182 7.45 -1.55 -13.53
C PHE A 182 8.84 -1.82 -14.14
N GLY A 183 9.90 -1.71 -13.36
CA GLY A 183 11.28 -1.68 -13.85
C GLY A 183 11.54 -2.79 -14.86
N ASP A 184 12.03 -2.41 -16.06
CA ASP A 184 12.57 -3.18 -17.20
C ASP A 184 12.00 -4.58 -17.57
N GLU A 185 11.03 -5.16 -16.86
CA GLU A 185 10.42 -6.45 -17.18
C GLU A 185 9.53 -6.37 -18.43
N ILE A 186 9.17 -5.15 -18.85
CA ILE A 186 8.53 -4.92 -20.16
C ILE A 186 9.54 -5.02 -21.31
N GLU A 187 10.85 -4.86 -21.09
CA GLU A 187 11.84 -5.08 -22.16
C GLU A 187 12.12 -6.57 -22.41
N ASN A 188 12.05 -7.42 -21.38
CA ASN A 188 12.24 -8.87 -21.56
C ASN A 188 11.05 -9.59 -22.24
N LEU A 189 9.86 -8.98 -22.28
CA LEU A 189 8.72 -9.55 -23.02
C LEU A 189 8.73 -9.19 -24.51
N LYS A 190 9.59 -8.27 -24.95
CA LYS A 190 9.76 -7.96 -26.39
C LYS A 190 10.76 -8.87 -27.10
N ASP A 191 11.65 -9.52 -26.35
CA ASP A 191 12.67 -10.40 -26.94
C ASP A 191 12.21 -11.85 -27.13
N GLU A 192 11.18 -12.33 -26.42
CA GLU A 192 10.65 -13.69 -26.65
C GLU A 192 9.55 -13.78 -27.72
N ALA A 193 8.97 -12.66 -28.15
CA ALA A 193 8.02 -12.61 -29.27
C ALA A 193 8.69 -12.47 -30.65
N GLY A 194 10.03 -12.36 -30.69
CA GLY A 194 10.81 -12.13 -31.91
C GLY A 194 11.36 -13.38 -32.62
N ASN A 195 11.18 -14.59 -32.08
CA ASN A 195 11.84 -15.78 -32.65
C ASN A 195 10.98 -17.05 -32.73
N ARG A 196 9.75 -16.93 -33.20
CA ARG A 196 9.03 -18.05 -33.84
C ARG A 196 8.32 -17.58 -35.10
N SER A 197 9.06 -17.48 -36.19
CA SER A 197 8.48 -17.55 -37.53
C SER A 197 7.77 -18.90 -37.69
N PRO A 198 6.45 -18.96 -37.95
CA PRO A 198 5.84 -20.18 -38.42
C PRO A 198 6.22 -20.34 -39.89
N GLY A 199 7.17 -21.23 -40.16
CA GLY A 199 7.43 -21.70 -41.52
C GLY A 199 6.19 -22.40 -42.05
N PHE A 200 5.38 -21.68 -42.82
CA PHE A 200 4.41 -22.27 -43.73
C PHE A 200 5.18 -23.04 -44.81
N GLN A 201 5.23 -24.36 -44.70
CA GLN A 201 5.56 -25.24 -45.81
C GLN A 201 4.31 -25.98 -46.24
N PHE A 202 3.79 -25.58 -47.40
CA PHE A 202 2.90 -26.42 -48.20
C PHE A 202 3.71 -27.63 -48.70
N SER A 203 3.12 -28.81 -48.64
CA SER A 203 3.55 -29.94 -49.46
C SER A 203 2.32 -30.66 -49.98
N SER A 204 2.11 -30.51 -51.28
CA SER A 204 1.16 -31.24 -52.08
C SER A 204 1.55 -32.72 -52.15
N ASN A 205 0.55 -33.60 -52.04
CA ASN A 205 0.38 -34.77 -52.89
C ASN A 205 -1.08 -35.23 -52.84
#